data_AF-A0A832AKU1-F1
#
_entry.id   AF-A0A832AKU1-F1
#
_cell.length_a   1.000
_cell.length_b   1.000
_cell.length_c   1.000
_cell.angle_alpha   90.00
_cell.angle_beta   90.00
_cell.angle_gamma   90.00
#
_symmetry.space_group_name_H-M   'P 1'
#
loop_
_entity.id
_entity.type
_entity.pdbx_description
1 polymer ?
#
loop_
_entity_poly.entity_id
_entity_poly.type
_entity_poly.pdbx_seq_one_letter_code
_entity_poly.pdbx_strand_id
1 'polypeptide(L)'
;RDQLRAILRASKRGNIRILLPMIADIAELRKAMSLLRRSMVELRKEKIPFDQEIQVGVMIEVPSAAVAAEALAERVSFFSIGSNDLTQYTLAADRDNERLVKIFNPLHPAVLRLIKMSIDAARNHNIPIAVCGEMSGDPLNIPLLIGMGINQLSMNPSRLFNACQIVSKMRCDDAVRLADEVLKLKNLKEVEGRLLDYNMSLQ
;
A
#
# COMPACT_ATOMS: atom_id res chain seq x y z
N ARG A 1 8.23 20.29 -9.87
CA ARG A 1 9.72 20.38 -9.95
C ARG A 1 10.31 20.76 -8.60
N ASP A 2 9.80 21.83 -7.95
CA ASP A 2 10.34 22.32 -6.68
C ASP A 2 10.25 21.31 -5.53
N GLN A 3 9.14 20.58 -5.45
CA GLN A 3 8.97 19.51 -4.45
C GLN A 3 10.06 18.43 -4.56
N LEU A 4 10.35 17.93 -5.77
CA LEU A 4 11.39 16.91 -5.97
C LEU A 4 12.77 17.42 -5.55
N ARG A 5 13.12 18.65 -5.92
CA ARG A 5 14.39 19.27 -5.51
C ARG A 5 14.47 19.44 -3.99
N ALA A 6 13.38 19.86 -3.35
CA ALA A 6 13.32 20.00 -1.89
C ALA A 6 13.52 18.64 -1.19
N ILE A 7 12.83 17.60 -1.64
CA ILE A 7 12.97 16.24 -1.11
C ILE A 7 14.40 15.72 -1.30
N LEU A 8 14.99 15.87 -2.50
CA LEU A 8 16.37 15.49 -2.76
C LEU A 8 17.35 16.21 -1.82
N ARG A 9 17.21 17.51 -1.63
CA ARG A 9 18.07 18.26 -0.69
C ARG A 9 17.91 17.77 0.75
N ALA A 10 16.69 17.46 1.16
CA ALA A 10 16.41 16.94 2.49
C ALA A 10 17.00 15.53 2.70
N SER A 11 17.05 14.69 1.64
CA SER A 11 17.54 13.31 1.71
C SER A 11 18.98 13.18 2.21
N LYS A 12 19.80 14.23 2.13
CA LYS A 12 21.15 14.19 2.71
C LYS A 12 21.16 14.10 4.24
N ARG A 13 20.07 14.47 4.90
CA ARG A 13 19.97 14.61 6.36
C ARG A 13 19.23 13.46 7.05
N GLY A 14 18.70 12.49 6.32
CA GLY A 14 17.93 11.39 6.91
C GLY A 14 17.50 10.34 5.90
N ASN A 15 16.86 9.28 6.39
CA ASN A 15 16.35 8.19 5.57
C ASN A 15 15.02 8.59 4.91
N ILE A 16 15.12 9.25 3.75
CA ILE A 16 13.98 9.72 2.97
C ILE A 16 13.76 8.82 1.77
N ARG A 17 12.51 8.44 1.55
CA ARG A 17 12.05 7.71 0.36
C ARG A 17 11.02 8.55 -0.38
N ILE A 18 10.97 8.45 -1.70
CA ILE A 18 9.95 9.11 -2.53
C ILE A 18 8.84 8.12 -2.82
N LEU A 19 7.60 8.48 -2.57
CA LEU A 19 6.42 7.71 -2.96
C LEU A 19 5.64 8.49 -4.01
N LEU A 20 5.42 7.89 -5.18
CA LEU A 20 4.70 8.51 -6.28
C LEU A 20 3.20 8.13 -6.19
N PRO A 21 2.30 9.10 -5.96
CA PRO A 21 0.86 8.86 -5.95
C PRO A 21 0.29 8.81 -7.36
N MET A 22 -0.91 8.22 -7.49
CA MET A 22 -1.78 8.24 -8.66
C MET A 22 -1.14 7.72 -9.94
N ILE A 23 -0.15 6.84 -9.84
CA ILE A 23 0.43 6.15 -10.99
C ILE A 23 -0.56 5.09 -11.45
N ALA A 24 -1.06 5.21 -12.67
CA ALA A 24 -1.97 4.25 -13.29
C ALA A 24 -1.22 3.22 -14.16
N ASP A 25 -0.08 3.60 -14.74
CA ASP A 25 0.70 2.74 -15.64
C ASP A 25 2.22 3.01 -15.65
N ILE A 26 2.93 2.20 -16.45
CA ILE A 26 4.38 2.26 -16.61
C ILE A 26 4.87 3.53 -17.31
N ALA A 27 4.07 4.15 -18.17
CA ALA A 27 4.42 5.34 -18.91
C ALA A 27 4.46 6.56 -17.98
N GLU A 28 3.49 6.68 -17.08
CA GLU A 28 3.46 7.70 -16.04
C GLU A 28 4.64 7.55 -15.08
N LEU A 29 4.94 6.33 -14.64
CA LEU A 29 6.12 6.05 -13.82
C LEU A 29 7.41 6.51 -14.53
N ARG A 30 7.58 6.19 -15.81
CA ARG A 30 8.75 6.63 -16.61
C ARG A 30 8.85 8.14 -16.68
N LYS A 31 7.73 8.84 -16.86
CA LYS A 31 7.67 10.31 -16.91
C LYS A 31 8.07 10.91 -15.56
N ALA A 32 7.54 10.40 -14.46
CA ALA A 32 7.90 10.83 -13.10
C ALA A 32 9.40 10.61 -12.80
N MET A 33 9.92 9.44 -13.13
CA MET A 33 11.35 9.11 -12.97
C MET A 33 12.25 10.01 -13.82
N SER A 34 11.82 10.38 -15.04
CA SER A 34 12.55 11.35 -15.87
C SER A 34 12.62 12.73 -15.20
N LEU A 35 11.54 13.21 -14.58
CA LEU A 35 11.53 14.49 -13.87
C LEU A 35 12.42 14.47 -12.62
N LEU A 36 12.43 13.35 -11.89
CA LEU A 36 13.33 13.15 -10.76
C LEU A 36 14.80 13.19 -11.20
N ARG A 37 15.16 12.44 -12.25
CA ARG A 37 16.53 12.41 -12.79
C ARG A 37 17.00 13.79 -13.26
N ARG A 38 16.13 14.56 -13.93
CA ARG A 38 16.44 15.95 -14.31
C ARG A 38 16.76 16.80 -13.08
N SER A 39 15.96 16.68 -12.02
CA SER A 39 16.17 17.41 -10.76
C SER A 39 17.50 17.00 -10.10
N MET A 40 17.86 15.72 -10.12
CA MET A 40 19.17 15.24 -9.62
C MET A 40 20.34 15.82 -10.43
N VAL A 41 20.22 15.87 -11.77
CA VAL A 41 21.26 16.46 -12.64
C VAL A 41 21.47 17.94 -12.34
N GLU A 42 20.38 18.70 -12.14
CA GLU A 42 20.47 20.12 -11.78
C GLU A 42 21.17 20.33 -10.44
N LEU A 43 20.78 19.58 -9.40
CA LEU A 43 21.43 19.66 -8.09
C LEU A 43 22.92 19.29 -8.15
N ARG A 44 23.30 18.30 -8.99
CA ARG A 44 24.72 17.98 -9.25
C ARG A 44 25.47 19.15 -9.87
N LYS A 45 24.89 19.83 -10.87
CA LYS A 45 25.49 21.01 -11.51
C LYS A 45 25.67 22.16 -10.52
N GLU A 46 24.71 22.34 -9.62
CA GLU A 46 24.73 23.33 -8.56
C GLU A 46 25.61 22.92 -7.36
N LYS A 47 26.22 21.74 -7.40
CA LYS A 47 27.03 21.15 -6.31
C LYS A 47 26.27 21.05 -4.98
N ILE A 48 24.94 20.87 -5.04
CA ILE A 48 24.10 20.68 -3.87
C ILE A 48 24.04 19.18 -3.55
N PRO A 49 24.42 18.74 -2.34
CA PRO A 49 24.40 17.33 -1.97
C PRO A 49 22.98 16.80 -1.78
N PHE A 50 22.77 15.54 -2.16
CA PHE A 50 21.56 14.74 -1.96
C PHE A 50 21.94 13.26 -1.91
N ASP A 51 21.00 12.39 -1.53
CA ASP A 51 21.18 10.94 -1.59
C ASP A 51 21.03 10.44 -3.03
N GLN A 52 22.11 9.88 -3.59
CA GLN A 52 22.11 9.38 -4.97
C GLN A 52 21.36 8.06 -5.13
N GLU A 53 21.21 7.32 -4.04
CA GLU A 53 20.55 6.01 -3.98
C GLU A 53 19.13 6.12 -3.40
N ILE A 54 18.55 7.33 -3.44
CA ILE A 54 17.22 7.60 -2.90
C ILE A 54 16.19 6.61 -3.48
N GLN A 55 15.54 5.87 -2.59
CA GLN A 55 14.55 4.88 -2.98
C GLN A 55 13.27 5.56 -3.48
N VAL A 56 12.76 5.08 -4.60
CA VAL A 56 11.50 5.55 -5.19
C VAL A 56 10.51 4.39 -5.22
N GLY A 57 9.34 4.59 -4.64
CA GLY A 57 8.23 3.65 -4.64
C GLY A 57 7.00 4.23 -5.35
N VAL A 58 6.02 3.37 -5.54
CA VAL A 58 4.72 3.73 -6.12
C VAL A 58 3.60 3.42 -5.14
N MET A 59 2.65 4.35 -5.03
CA MET A 59 1.42 4.11 -4.30
C MET A 59 0.47 3.30 -5.19
N ILE A 60 0.12 2.10 -4.76
CA ILE A 60 -0.86 1.27 -5.46
C ILE A 60 -2.25 1.67 -4.96
N GLU A 61 -2.83 2.65 -5.65
CA GLU A 61 -4.15 3.20 -5.33
C GLU A 61 -5.08 3.29 -6.55
N VAL A 62 -4.55 3.08 -7.76
CA VAL A 62 -5.33 2.97 -8.99
C VAL A 62 -5.46 1.48 -9.36
N PRO A 63 -6.65 0.96 -9.71
CA PRO A 63 -6.81 -0.46 -10.05
C PRO A 63 -5.91 -0.93 -11.20
N SER A 64 -5.66 -0.08 -12.20
CA SER A 64 -4.74 -0.39 -13.29
C SER A 64 -3.30 -0.57 -12.81
N ALA A 65 -2.88 0.13 -11.76
CA ALA A 65 -1.56 -0.03 -11.15
C ALA A 65 -1.41 -1.39 -10.47
N ALA A 66 -2.45 -1.85 -9.78
CA ALA A 66 -2.48 -3.19 -9.18
C ALA A 66 -2.45 -4.29 -10.26
N VAL A 67 -3.14 -4.08 -11.39
CA VAL A 67 -3.08 -4.98 -12.56
C VAL A 67 -1.71 -4.96 -13.23
N ALA A 68 -1.06 -3.81 -13.30
CA ALA A 68 0.27 -3.62 -13.89
C ALA A 68 1.42 -3.77 -12.87
N ALA A 69 1.16 -4.33 -11.68
CA ALA A 69 2.08 -4.29 -10.56
C ALA A 69 3.43 -4.95 -10.86
N GLU A 70 3.46 -6.06 -11.62
CA GLU A 70 4.70 -6.72 -12.06
C GLU A 70 5.62 -5.76 -12.84
N ALA A 71 5.08 -5.10 -13.87
CA ALA A 71 5.85 -4.16 -14.69
C ALA A 71 6.31 -2.91 -13.91
N LEU A 72 5.53 -2.50 -12.90
CA LEU A 72 5.91 -1.40 -12.01
C LEU A 72 7.04 -1.84 -11.06
N ALA A 73 6.95 -3.07 -10.51
CA ALA A 73 7.88 -3.61 -9.52
C ALA A 73 9.31 -3.76 -10.07
N GLU A 74 9.46 -4.02 -11.37
CA GLU A 74 10.76 -4.00 -12.07
C GLU A 74 11.53 -2.67 -11.95
N ARG A 75 10.86 -1.57 -11.62
CA ARG A 75 11.41 -0.20 -11.75
C ARG A 75 11.41 0.61 -10.48
N VAL A 76 10.87 0.08 -9.39
CA VAL A 76 10.71 0.79 -8.13
C VAL A 76 11.31 -0.02 -6.99
N SER A 77 11.61 0.65 -5.88
CA SER A 77 12.24 0.04 -4.73
C SER A 77 11.23 -0.51 -3.71
N PHE A 78 9.96 -0.11 -3.78
CA PHE A 78 8.90 -0.55 -2.86
C PHE A 78 7.52 -0.15 -3.37
N PHE A 79 6.49 -0.77 -2.81
CA PHE A 79 5.09 -0.36 -2.97
C PHE A 79 4.48 0.11 -1.64
N SER A 80 3.47 0.96 -1.75
CA SER A 80 2.56 1.27 -0.64
C SER A 80 1.13 1.25 -1.16
N ILE A 81 0.26 0.42 -0.60
CA ILE A 81 -1.14 0.38 -1.00
C ILE A 81 -1.88 1.55 -0.35
N GLY A 82 -2.52 2.38 -1.18
CA GLY A 82 -3.46 3.41 -0.73
C GLY A 82 -4.86 2.81 -0.67
N SER A 83 -5.24 2.19 0.46
CA SER A 83 -6.47 1.38 0.54
C SER A 83 -7.74 2.16 0.22
N ASN A 84 -7.79 3.44 0.60
CA ASN A 84 -8.99 4.24 0.48
C ASN A 84 -9.31 4.54 -0.99
N ASP A 85 -8.32 5.03 -1.74
CA ASP A 85 -8.47 5.36 -3.15
C ASP A 85 -8.55 4.10 -4.01
N LEU A 86 -7.81 3.04 -3.67
CA LEU A 86 -7.95 1.73 -4.32
C LEU A 86 -9.39 1.21 -4.21
N THR A 87 -9.99 1.29 -3.03
CA THR A 87 -11.38 0.87 -2.80
C THR A 87 -12.35 1.74 -3.61
N GLN A 88 -12.20 3.05 -3.54
CA GLN A 88 -13.07 4.01 -4.22
C GLN A 88 -13.06 3.80 -5.74
N TYR A 89 -11.88 3.72 -6.36
CA TYR A 89 -11.78 3.52 -7.81
C TYR A 89 -12.18 2.12 -8.25
N THR A 90 -11.94 1.09 -7.43
CA THR A 90 -12.35 -0.29 -7.76
C THR A 90 -13.87 -0.45 -7.73
N LEU A 91 -14.54 0.17 -6.76
CA LEU A 91 -15.98 0.02 -6.54
C LEU A 91 -16.80 1.13 -7.20
N ALA A 92 -16.14 2.11 -7.84
CA ALA A 92 -16.75 3.34 -8.35
C ALA A 92 -17.64 4.03 -7.29
N ALA A 93 -17.19 4.00 -6.03
CA ALA A 93 -17.94 4.48 -4.88
C ALA A 93 -17.18 5.61 -4.19
N ASP A 94 -17.63 6.84 -4.42
CA ASP A 94 -17.08 8.02 -3.76
C ASP A 94 -17.43 7.98 -2.26
N ARG A 95 -16.40 7.99 -1.41
CA ARG A 95 -16.55 7.92 0.05
C ARG A 95 -17.11 9.20 0.66
N ASP A 96 -16.99 10.33 -0.03
CA ASP A 96 -17.53 11.62 0.42
C ASP A 96 -18.99 11.81 -0.01
N ASN A 97 -19.52 10.89 -0.82
CA ASN A 97 -20.92 10.89 -1.25
C ASN A 97 -21.76 9.99 -0.34
N GLU A 98 -22.57 10.57 0.53
CA GLU A 98 -23.43 9.87 1.50
C GLU A 98 -24.28 8.73 0.89
N ARG A 99 -24.67 8.84 -0.39
CA ARG A 99 -25.45 7.81 -1.08
C ARG A 99 -24.64 6.58 -1.46
N LEU A 100 -23.32 6.74 -1.66
CA LEU A 100 -22.39 5.69 -2.10
C LEU A 100 -21.58 5.09 -0.95
N VAL A 101 -21.58 5.70 0.25
CA VAL A 101 -20.89 5.18 1.45
C VAL A 101 -21.24 3.73 1.73
N LYS A 102 -22.48 3.29 1.47
CA LYS A 102 -22.91 1.89 1.67
C LYS A 102 -22.23 0.88 0.74
N ILE A 103 -21.69 1.34 -0.39
CA ILE A 103 -20.99 0.52 -1.39
C ILE A 103 -19.50 0.49 -1.10
N PHE A 104 -18.96 1.56 -0.51
CA PHE A 104 -17.56 1.66 -0.12
C PHE A 104 -17.25 0.64 0.99
N ASN A 105 -16.55 -0.44 0.65
CA ASN A 105 -16.03 -1.38 1.64
C ASN A 105 -14.67 -1.96 1.18
N PRO A 106 -13.58 -1.73 1.93
CA PRO A 106 -12.25 -2.21 1.57
C PRO A 106 -12.10 -3.73 1.63
N LEU A 107 -13.02 -4.44 2.31
CA LEU A 107 -13.08 -5.90 2.38
C LEU A 107 -13.82 -6.52 1.19
N HIS A 108 -14.27 -5.72 0.23
CA HIS A 108 -14.88 -6.26 -0.98
C HIS A 108 -13.89 -7.20 -1.71
N PRO A 109 -14.30 -8.43 -2.12
CA PRO A 109 -13.39 -9.42 -2.70
C PRO A 109 -12.58 -8.92 -3.91
N ALA A 110 -13.14 -7.99 -4.71
CA ALA A 110 -12.38 -7.37 -5.80
C ALA A 110 -11.19 -6.54 -5.31
N VAL A 111 -11.37 -5.76 -4.24
CA VAL A 111 -10.30 -4.93 -3.64
C VAL A 111 -9.24 -5.84 -3.04
N LEU A 112 -9.64 -6.87 -2.28
CA LEU A 112 -8.72 -7.84 -1.69
C LEU A 112 -7.89 -8.58 -2.75
N ARG A 113 -8.48 -8.90 -3.91
CA ARG A 113 -7.73 -9.49 -5.03
C ARG A 113 -6.69 -8.52 -5.60
N LEU A 114 -7.01 -7.24 -5.76
CA LEU A 114 -6.04 -6.24 -6.22
C LEU A 114 -4.89 -6.03 -5.22
N ILE A 115 -5.21 -6.03 -3.92
CA ILE A 115 -4.20 -6.02 -2.85
C ILE A 115 -3.30 -7.25 -2.99
N LYS A 116 -3.88 -8.45 -3.15
CA LYS A 116 -3.12 -9.70 -3.30
C LYS A 116 -2.20 -9.68 -4.53
N MET A 117 -2.70 -9.23 -5.69
CA MET A 117 -1.91 -9.08 -6.91
C MET A 117 -0.69 -8.17 -6.70
N SER A 118 -0.89 -7.06 -5.97
CA SER A 118 0.16 -6.11 -5.66
C SER A 118 1.23 -6.70 -4.72
N ILE A 119 0.80 -7.49 -3.74
CA ILE A 119 1.69 -8.20 -2.83
C ILE A 119 2.51 -9.27 -3.56
N ASP A 120 1.86 -10.02 -4.45
CA ASP A 120 2.53 -11.07 -5.23
C ASP A 120 3.58 -10.49 -6.16
N ALA A 121 3.27 -9.41 -6.87
CA ALA A 121 4.24 -8.69 -7.69
C ALA A 121 5.42 -8.16 -6.87
N ALA A 122 5.14 -7.56 -5.70
CA ALA A 122 6.20 -7.08 -4.81
C ALA A 122 7.12 -8.23 -4.35
N ARG A 123 6.53 -9.37 -3.98
CA ARG A 123 7.24 -10.58 -3.57
C ARG A 123 8.09 -11.15 -4.71
N ASN A 124 7.54 -11.26 -5.92
CA ASN A 124 8.24 -11.78 -7.09
C ASN A 124 9.48 -10.96 -7.44
N HIS A 125 9.42 -9.64 -7.21
CA HIS A 125 10.53 -8.72 -7.43
C HIS A 125 11.39 -8.43 -6.18
N ASN A 126 11.12 -9.10 -5.06
CA ASN A 126 11.83 -8.90 -3.78
C ASN A 126 11.85 -7.44 -3.30
N ILE A 127 10.77 -6.70 -3.52
CA ILE A 127 10.59 -5.35 -3.00
C ILE A 127 9.58 -5.36 -1.84
N PRO A 128 9.79 -4.55 -0.79
CA PRO A 128 8.83 -4.48 0.31
C PRO A 128 7.54 -3.79 -0.13
N ILE A 129 6.43 -4.21 0.46
CA ILE A 129 5.10 -3.61 0.27
C ILE A 129 4.51 -3.20 1.62
N ALA A 130 4.03 -1.96 1.67
CA ALA A 130 3.33 -1.39 2.80
C ALA A 130 1.82 -1.22 2.50
N VAL A 131 1.02 -1.01 3.53
CA VAL A 131 -0.35 -0.46 3.42
C VAL A 131 -0.43 0.83 4.23
N CYS A 132 -1.01 1.85 3.61
CA CYS A 132 -1.44 3.08 4.26
C CYS A 132 -2.93 3.30 4.03
N GLY A 133 -3.53 4.19 4.82
CA GLY A 133 -4.97 4.42 4.83
C GLY A 133 -5.65 3.70 6.00
N GLU A 134 -6.98 3.78 6.05
CA GLU A 134 -7.76 3.35 7.21
C GLU A 134 -7.65 1.84 7.46
N MET A 135 -7.58 1.07 6.38
CA MET A 135 -7.49 -0.38 6.42
C MET A 135 -6.27 -0.88 7.21
N SER A 136 -5.17 -0.12 7.21
CA SER A 136 -3.93 -0.47 7.92
C SER A 136 -4.04 -0.37 9.46
N GLY A 137 -4.98 0.45 9.96
CA GLY A 137 -5.16 0.72 11.39
C GLY A 137 -6.44 0.13 11.98
N ASP A 138 -7.22 -0.59 11.17
CA ASP A 138 -8.44 -1.27 11.59
C ASP A 138 -8.09 -2.66 12.18
N PRO A 139 -8.40 -2.90 13.46
CA PRO A 139 -8.21 -4.20 14.11
C PRO A 139 -8.66 -5.41 13.30
N LEU A 140 -9.80 -5.30 12.61
CA LEU A 140 -10.39 -6.40 11.85
C LEU A 140 -9.48 -6.84 10.69
N ASN A 141 -8.76 -5.89 10.10
CA ASN A 141 -8.00 -6.06 8.87
C ASN A 141 -6.54 -6.43 9.11
N ILE A 142 -5.98 -6.08 10.27
CA ILE A 142 -4.55 -6.29 10.58
C ILE A 142 -4.11 -7.75 10.38
N PRO A 143 -4.80 -8.76 10.94
CA PRO A 143 -4.39 -10.16 10.74
C PRO A 143 -4.46 -10.58 9.27
N LEU A 144 -5.47 -10.12 8.54
CA LEU A 144 -5.62 -10.39 7.11
C LEU A 144 -4.44 -9.81 6.32
N LEU A 145 -4.13 -8.52 6.52
CA LEU A 145 -3.05 -7.84 5.80
C LEU A 145 -1.68 -8.50 6.04
N ILE A 146 -1.39 -8.86 7.29
CA ILE A 146 -0.16 -9.56 7.64
C ILE A 146 -0.14 -10.97 7.02
N GLY A 147 -1.25 -11.71 7.12
CA GLY A 147 -1.39 -13.04 6.54
C GLY A 147 -1.25 -13.06 5.01
N MET A 148 -1.70 -12.01 4.33
CA MET A 148 -1.51 -11.85 2.88
C MET A 148 -0.04 -11.59 2.52
N GLY A 149 0.76 -11.07 3.46
CA GLY A 149 2.21 -10.84 3.29
C GLY A 149 2.63 -9.37 3.24
N ILE A 150 1.85 -8.44 3.81
CA ILE A 150 2.26 -7.05 3.95
C ILE A 150 3.44 -6.93 4.93
N ASN A 151 4.46 -6.16 4.54
CA ASN A 151 5.67 -5.97 5.35
C ASN A 151 5.55 -4.82 6.36
N GLN A 152 4.76 -3.80 6.04
CA GLN A 152 4.67 -2.58 6.83
C GLN A 152 3.23 -2.04 6.87
N LEU A 153 2.72 -1.76 8.08
CA LEU A 153 1.46 -1.06 8.29
C LEU A 153 1.74 0.39 8.70
N SER A 154 1.13 1.36 8.01
CA SER A 154 1.31 2.79 8.25
C SER A 154 -0.02 3.46 8.57
N MET A 155 -0.21 3.84 9.83
CA MET A 155 -1.50 4.29 10.37
C MET A 155 -1.39 5.55 11.23
N ASN A 156 -2.54 6.09 11.64
CA ASN A 156 -2.61 7.17 12.62
C ASN A 156 -1.99 6.73 13.97
N PRO A 157 -1.16 7.57 14.63
CA PRO A 157 -0.53 7.22 15.91
C PRO A 157 -1.48 6.70 16.99
N SER A 158 -2.73 7.19 17.04
CA SER A 158 -3.74 6.73 18.01
C SER A 158 -4.11 5.25 17.86
N ARG A 159 -3.87 4.63 16.69
CA ARG A 159 -4.16 3.21 16.41
C ARG A 159 -2.97 2.29 16.71
N LEU A 160 -1.76 2.82 16.87
CA LEU A 160 -0.54 2.02 17.00
C LEU A 160 -0.58 1.06 18.18
N PHE A 161 -1.07 1.51 19.34
CA PHE A 161 -1.11 0.67 20.54
C PHE A 161 -1.98 -0.57 20.32
N ASN A 162 -3.20 -0.40 19.81
CA ASN A 162 -4.11 -1.50 19.53
C ASN A 162 -3.55 -2.43 18.45
N ALA A 163 -2.95 -1.87 17.39
CA ALA A 163 -2.32 -2.66 16.34
C ALA A 163 -1.21 -3.55 16.90
N CYS A 164 -0.31 -3.00 17.72
CA CYS A 164 0.75 -3.77 18.37
C CYS A 164 0.21 -4.88 19.27
N GLN A 165 -0.90 -4.65 19.99
CA GLN A 165 -1.54 -5.68 20.81
C GLN A 165 -2.11 -6.84 19.99
N ILE A 166 -2.68 -6.56 18.82
CA ILE A 166 -3.20 -7.61 17.92
C ILE A 166 -2.04 -8.42 17.35
N VAL A 167 -1.02 -7.72 16.86
CA VAL A 167 0.19 -8.34 16.30
C VAL A 167 0.90 -9.22 17.32
N SER A 168 0.94 -8.83 18.60
CA SER A 168 1.60 -9.62 19.64
C SER A 168 0.85 -10.88 20.06
N LYS A 169 -0.46 -10.95 19.79
CA LYS A 169 -1.32 -12.10 20.14
C LYS A 169 -1.53 -13.07 18.99
N MET A 170 -1.31 -12.65 17.76
CA MET A 170 -1.51 -13.51 16.59
C MET A 170 -0.31 -14.41 16.30
N ARG A 171 -0.59 -15.59 15.75
CA ARG A 171 0.44 -16.43 15.13
C ARG A 171 0.47 -16.17 13.63
N CYS A 172 1.68 -16.14 13.06
CA CYS A 172 1.86 -15.90 11.63
C CYS A 172 1.15 -16.98 10.78
N ASP A 173 1.31 -18.26 11.13
CA ASP A 173 0.67 -19.37 10.41
C ASP A 173 -0.86 -19.28 10.40
N ASP A 174 -1.44 -18.81 11.50
CA ASP A 174 -2.90 -18.65 11.63
C ASP A 174 -3.41 -17.51 10.74
N ALA A 175 -2.67 -16.41 10.68
CA ALA A 175 -2.99 -15.30 9.78
C ALA A 175 -2.83 -15.66 8.30
N VAL A 176 -1.81 -16.43 7.93
CA VAL A 176 -1.65 -16.91 6.55
C VAL A 176 -2.84 -17.80 6.16
N ARG A 177 -3.25 -18.72 7.03
CA ARG A 177 -4.46 -19.55 6.81
C ARG A 177 -5.72 -18.71 6.67
N LEU A 178 -5.90 -17.71 7.54
CA LEU A 178 -7.00 -16.76 7.46
C LEU A 178 -7.04 -16.07 6.09
N ALA A 179 -5.90 -15.58 5.61
CA ALA A 179 -5.81 -14.90 4.32
C ALA A 179 -6.19 -15.83 3.16
N ASP A 180 -5.69 -17.07 3.16
CA ASP A 180 -5.99 -18.07 2.13
C ASP A 180 -7.47 -18.47 2.10
N GLU A 181 -8.13 -18.51 3.26
CA GLU A 181 -9.57 -18.74 3.37
C GLU A 181 -10.37 -17.54 2.86
N VAL A 182 -10.04 -16.33 3.34
CA VAL A 182 -10.74 -15.08 2.99
C VAL A 182 -10.67 -14.81 1.48
N LEU A 183 -9.53 -15.05 0.84
CA LEU A 183 -9.36 -14.84 -0.60
C LEU A 183 -10.20 -15.78 -1.47
N LYS A 184 -10.72 -16.89 -0.93
CA LYS A 184 -11.63 -17.82 -1.62
C LYS A 184 -13.11 -17.44 -1.49
N LEU A 185 -13.45 -16.57 -0.54
CA LEU A 185 -14.82 -16.15 -0.28
C LEU A 185 -15.33 -15.23 -1.40
N LYS A 186 -16.64 -15.28 -1.66
CA LYS A 186 -17.23 -14.64 -2.85
C LYS A 186 -18.01 -13.38 -2.55
N ASN A 187 -18.40 -13.16 -1.30
CA ASN A 187 -19.16 -11.99 -0.89
C ASN A 187 -18.62 -11.36 0.39
N LEU A 188 -18.97 -10.09 0.57
CA LEU A 188 -18.50 -9.27 1.67
C LEU A 188 -18.90 -9.81 3.05
N LYS A 189 -20.13 -10.32 3.20
CA LYS A 189 -20.64 -10.81 4.48
C LYS A 189 -19.86 -12.02 4.99
N GLU A 190 -19.50 -12.94 4.08
CA GLU A 190 -18.64 -14.08 4.40
C GLU A 190 -17.27 -13.62 4.86
N VAL A 191 -16.67 -12.64 4.17
CA VAL A 191 -15.37 -12.08 4.52
C VAL A 191 -15.40 -11.46 5.92
N GLU A 192 -16.35 -10.55 6.17
CA GLU A 192 -16.51 -9.88 7.46
C GLU A 192 -16.77 -10.88 8.58
N GLY A 193 -17.67 -11.84 8.38
CA GLY A 193 -17.96 -12.88 9.36
C GLY A 193 -16.71 -13.68 9.72
N ARG A 194 -15.94 -14.12 8.71
CA ARG A 194 -14.73 -14.91 8.95
C ARG A 194 -13.64 -14.14 9.70
N LEU A 195 -13.49 -12.84 9.42
CA LEU A 195 -12.55 -11.97 10.12
C LEU A 195 -12.98 -11.70 11.56
N LEU A 196 -14.28 -11.53 11.81
CA LEU A 196 -14.83 -11.36 13.16
C LEU A 196 -14.59 -12.60 14.01
N ASP A 197 -14.89 -13.79 13.48
CA ASP A 197 -14.65 -15.07 14.16
C ASP A 197 -13.18 -15.22 14.56
N TYR A 198 -12.25 -14.86 13.66
CA TYR A 198 -10.83 -14.89 13.94
C TYR A 198 -10.45 -13.90 15.05
N ASN A 199 -10.93 -12.67 14.99
CA ASN A 199 -10.59 -11.66 15.99
C ASN A 199 -11.15 -11.99 17.38
N MET A 200 -12.33 -12.63 17.46
CA MET A 200 -12.85 -13.15 18.72
C MET A 200 -11.96 -14.24 19.32
N SER A 201 -11.29 -15.05 18.48
CA SER A 201 -10.35 -16.07 18.95
C SER A 201 -9.02 -15.53 19.48
N LEU A 202 -8.71 -14.25 19.22
CA LEU A 202 -7.52 -13.56 19.73
C LEU A 202 -7.74 -12.85 21.10
N GLN A 203 -8.98 -12.77 21.56
CA GLN A 203 -9.34 -12.13 22.84
C GLN A 203 -9.10 -13.08 24.02
#